data_AF-A0A7S2V746-F1
#
_entry.id   AF-A0A7S2V746-F1
#
_cell.length_a   1.000
_cell.length_b   1.000
_cell.length_c   1.000
_cell.angle_alpha   90.00
_cell.angle_beta   90.00
_cell.angle_gamma   90.00
#
_symmetry.space_group_name_H-M   'P 1'
#
loop_
_entity.id
_entity.type
_entity.pdbx_description
1 polymer ?
#
loop_
_entity_poly.entity_id
_entity_poly.type
_entity_poly.pdbx_seq_one_letter_code
_entity_poly.pdbx_strand_id
1 'polypeptide(L)'
;MAALLNSEVSLPDIFDDVLNLESKWVSSGVEQGCIDGRDQGIAEGKLLGSKVGRKMGEELGFYDGFCNTWLVIAELFPGTVDRRALRSLESMQEKLAEIPAENVEGVDFEGKIQLVRAKFKVVNSLLKTNVKYQPQIQEQVQQPPADFSF
;
A
#
# COMPACT_ATOMS: atom_id res chain seq x y z
N MET A 1 2.71 66.64 -18.64
CA MET A 1 2.37 65.40 -19.38
C MET A 1 3.44 65.15 -20.45
N ALA A 2 4.60 64.63 -20.06
CA ALA A 2 5.63 64.17 -20.99
C ALA A 2 6.57 63.22 -20.24
N ALA A 3 6.07 62.03 -19.92
CA ALA A 3 6.85 60.91 -19.37
C ALA A 3 6.16 59.58 -19.70
N LEU A 4 5.64 59.47 -20.92
CA LEU A 4 5.19 58.20 -21.49
C LEU A 4 6.00 58.02 -22.77
N LEU A 5 6.60 56.84 -22.93
CA LEU A 5 7.43 56.37 -24.04
C LEU A 5 8.93 56.64 -23.88
N ASN A 6 9.57 55.95 -22.94
CA ASN A 6 10.93 55.47 -23.21
C ASN A 6 11.16 54.12 -22.51
N SER A 7 10.42 53.10 -22.94
CA SER A 7 10.85 51.72 -22.78
C SER A 7 11.54 51.32 -24.07
N GLU A 8 12.81 51.70 -24.23
CA GLU A 8 13.67 51.08 -25.24
C GLU A 8 13.77 49.60 -24.88
N VAL A 9 12.89 48.79 -25.47
CA VAL A 9 13.09 47.34 -25.50
C VAL A 9 14.34 47.14 -26.34
N SER A 10 15.45 46.83 -25.66
CA SER A 10 16.76 46.60 -26.26
C SER A 10 16.64 45.48 -27.30
N LEU A 11 16.92 45.76 -28.58
CA LEU A 11 16.93 44.79 -29.68
C LEU A 11 17.67 43.45 -29.34
N PRO A 12 18.79 43.45 -28.60
CA PRO A 12 19.42 42.23 -28.07
C PRO A 12 18.46 41.30 -27.31
N ASP A 13 17.58 41.84 -26.47
CA ASP A 13 16.69 41.08 -25.56
C ASP A 13 15.65 40.25 -26.35
N ILE A 14 15.17 40.78 -27.48
CA ILE A 14 14.17 40.12 -28.33
C ILE A 14 14.78 38.95 -29.12
N PHE A 15 16.03 39.09 -29.60
CA PHE A 15 16.70 38.02 -30.36
C PHE A 15 17.38 36.99 -29.45
N ASP A 16 17.86 37.39 -28.26
CA ASP A 16 18.40 36.47 -27.26
C ASP A 16 17.33 35.48 -26.76
N ASP A 17 16.09 35.92 -26.66
CA ASP A 17 14.96 35.06 -26.31
C ASP A 17 14.65 34.01 -27.39
N VAL A 18 14.77 34.37 -28.67
CA VAL A 18 14.59 33.44 -29.79
C VAL A 18 15.79 32.49 -29.91
N LEU A 19 17.01 32.98 -29.70
CA LEU A 19 18.24 32.17 -29.75
C LEU A 19 18.30 31.14 -28.61
N ASN A 20 17.84 31.50 -27.41
CA ASN A 20 17.81 30.61 -26.25
C ASN A 20 16.48 29.85 -26.09
N LEU A 21 15.57 29.98 -27.05
CA LEU A 21 14.22 29.43 -26.96
C LEU A 21 14.27 27.92 -26.67
N GLU A 22 15.03 27.15 -27.46
CA GLU A 22 15.19 25.70 -27.26
C GLU A 22 15.65 25.34 -25.84
N SER A 23 16.67 26.03 -25.33
CA SER A 23 17.19 25.79 -23.98
C SER A 23 16.13 26.09 -22.91
N LYS A 24 15.35 27.16 -23.08
CA LYS A 24 14.24 27.50 -22.18
C LYS A 24 13.14 26.43 -22.20
N TRP A 25 12.72 25.95 -23.38
CA TRP A 25 11.71 24.90 -23.50
C TRP A 25 12.20 23.55 -22.95
N VAL A 26 13.46 23.21 -23.17
CA VAL A 26 14.06 21.99 -22.58
C VAL A 26 14.06 22.10 -21.06
N SER A 27 14.53 23.22 -20.51
CA SER A 27 14.56 23.44 -19.06
C SER A 27 13.16 23.39 -18.46
N SER A 28 12.19 24.06 -19.10
CA SER A 28 10.79 24.06 -18.66
C SER A 28 10.16 22.67 -18.76
N GLY A 29 10.43 21.92 -19.84
CA GLY A 29 9.94 20.56 -20.02
C GLY A 29 10.51 19.58 -18.99
N VAL A 30 11.79 19.72 -18.64
CA VAL A 30 12.42 18.92 -17.57
C VAL A 30 11.78 19.25 -16.22
N GLU A 31 11.63 20.53 -15.89
CA GLU A 31 11.00 20.96 -14.63
C GLU A 31 9.56 20.42 -14.53
N GLN A 32 8.76 20.60 -15.59
CA GLN A 32 7.39 20.12 -15.63
C GLN A 32 7.33 18.60 -15.52
N GLY A 33 8.17 17.88 -16.28
CA GLY A 33 8.22 16.41 -16.23
C GLY A 33 8.63 15.88 -14.85
N CYS A 34 9.51 16.58 -14.12
CA CYS A 34 9.85 16.24 -12.75
C CYS A 34 8.67 16.43 -11.78
N ILE A 35 7.91 17.52 -11.93
CA ILE A 35 6.71 17.78 -11.12
C ILE A 35 5.64 16.73 -11.40
N ASP A 36 5.31 16.51 -12.67
CA ASP A 36 4.28 15.55 -13.10
C ASP A 36 4.64 14.12 -12.64
N GLY A 37 5.89 13.71 -12.85
CA GLY A 37 6.37 12.39 -12.43
C GLY A 37 6.34 12.20 -10.91
N ARG A 38 6.64 13.24 -10.13
CA ARG A 38 6.54 13.21 -8.67
C ARG A 38 5.08 13.05 -8.22
N ASP A 39 4.18 13.86 -8.76
CA ASP A 39 2.78 13.87 -8.37
C ASP A 39 2.09 12.56 -8.76
N GLN A 40 2.37 12.04 -9.97
CA GLN A 40 1.91 10.74 -10.41
C GLN A 40 2.44 9.62 -9.52
N GLY A 41 3.74 9.63 -9.21
CA GLY A 41 4.35 8.62 -8.33
C GLY A 41 3.74 8.61 -6.92
N ILE A 42 3.41 9.77 -6.35
CA ILE A 42 2.72 9.87 -5.05
C ILE A 42 1.29 9.31 -5.15
N ALA A 43 0.56 9.65 -6.20
CA ALA A 43 -0.81 9.19 -6.39
C ALA A 43 -0.88 7.67 -6.56
N GLU A 44 -0.03 7.11 -7.42
CA GLU A 44 0.07 5.67 -7.66
C GLU A 44 0.53 4.91 -6.41
N GLY A 45 1.56 5.42 -5.72
CA GLY A 45 2.06 4.82 -4.48
C GLY A 45 0.99 4.76 -3.39
N LYS A 46 0.21 5.83 -3.20
CA LYS A 46 -0.92 5.85 -2.25
C LYS A 46 -1.99 4.82 -2.63
N LEU A 47 -2.36 4.77 -3.92
CA LEU A 47 -3.38 3.85 -4.42
C LEU A 47 -2.95 2.38 -4.22
N LEU A 48 -1.74 2.03 -4.66
CA LEU A 48 -1.19 0.68 -4.56
C LEU A 48 -0.99 0.28 -3.09
N GLY A 49 -0.40 1.16 -2.28
CA GLY A 49 -0.20 0.92 -0.86
C GLY A 49 -1.52 0.68 -0.13
N SER A 50 -2.57 1.47 -0.41
CA SER A 50 -3.89 1.26 0.16
C SER A 50 -4.51 -0.07 -0.26
N LYS A 51 -4.40 -0.45 -1.53
CA LYS A 51 -4.92 -1.73 -2.04
C LYS A 51 -4.24 -2.93 -1.39
N VAL A 52 -2.91 -2.95 -1.41
CA VAL A 52 -2.10 -4.05 -0.86
C VAL A 52 -2.27 -4.13 0.66
N GLY A 53 -2.15 -2.99 1.36
CA GLY A 53 -2.31 -2.92 2.80
C GLY A 53 -3.69 -3.38 3.27
N ARG A 54 -4.77 -3.00 2.55
CA ARG A 54 -6.12 -3.46 2.86
C ARG A 54 -6.26 -4.98 2.74
N LYS A 55 -5.73 -5.58 1.67
CA LYS A 55 -5.77 -7.03 1.44
C LYS A 55 -5.04 -7.80 2.55
N MET A 56 -3.85 -7.32 2.94
CA MET A 56 -3.09 -7.91 4.04
C MET A 56 -3.80 -7.72 5.38
N GLY A 57 -4.34 -6.53 5.65
CA GLY A 57 -5.07 -6.23 6.88
C GLY A 57 -6.35 -7.04 7.03
N GLU A 58 -7.11 -7.26 5.95
CA GLU A 58 -8.28 -8.14 5.94
C GLU A 58 -7.92 -9.57 6.34
N GLU A 59 -6.85 -10.11 5.74
CA GLU A 59 -6.39 -11.46 6.04
C GLU A 59 -5.90 -11.60 7.49
N LEU A 60 -5.11 -10.63 7.97
CA LEU A 60 -4.63 -10.62 9.33
C LEU A 60 -5.77 -10.48 10.35
N GLY A 61 -6.73 -9.60 10.09
CA GLY A 61 -7.92 -9.44 10.93
C GLY A 61 -8.78 -10.72 10.98
N PHE A 62 -8.89 -11.44 9.86
CA PHE A 62 -9.56 -12.74 9.84
C PHE A 62 -8.85 -13.76 10.74
N TYR A 63 -7.52 -13.87 10.62
CA TYR A 63 -6.73 -14.80 11.43
C TYR A 63 -6.73 -14.45 12.91
N ASP A 64 -6.63 -13.17 13.26
CA ASP A 64 -6.72 -12.69 14.63
C ASP A 64 -8.09 -12.95 15.23
N GLY A 65 -9.16 -12.60 14.52
CA GLY A 65 -10.53 -12.86 14.95
C GLY A 65 -10.80 -14.35 15.17
N PHE A 66 -10.34 -15.21 14.25
CA PHE A 66 -10.43 -16.67 14.41
C PHE A 66 -9.69 -17.15 15.67
N CYS A 67 -8.44 -16.71 15.85
CA CYS A 67 -7.61 -17.11 16.99
C CYS A 67 -8.24 -16.68 18.32
N ASN A 68 -8.60 -15.39 18.45
CA ASN A 68 -9.20 -14.83 19.65
C ASN A 68 -10.54 -15.49 19.98
N THR A 69 -11.38 -15.78 18.98
CA THR A 69 -12.66 -16.47 19.21
C THR A 69 -12.45 -17.85 19.83
N TRP A 70 -11.50 -18.63 19.32
CA TRP A 70 -11.22 -19.97 19.86
C TRP A 70 -10.57 -19.93 21.25
N LEU A 71 -9.73 -18.94 21.52
CA LEU A 71 -9.18 -18.72 22.87
C LEU A 71 -10.30 -18.41 23.87
N VAL A 72 -11.21 -17.48 23.54
CA VAL A 72 -12.37 -17.16 24.39
C VAL A 72 -13.27 -18.39 24.60
N ILE A 73 -13.52 -19.18 23.56
CA ILE A 73 -14.30 -20.44 23.69
C ILE A 73 -13.61 -21.40 24.67
N ALA A 74 -12.28 -21.54 24.59
CA ALA A 74 -11.53 -22.41 25.48
C ALA A 74 -11.59 -21.96 26.95
N GLU A 75 -11.63 -20.65 27.20
CA GLU A 75 -11.80 -20.06 28.53
C GLU A 75 -13.21 -20.27 29.09
N LEU A 76 -14.24 -20.00 28.28
CA LEU A 76 -15.64 -20.12 28.69
C LEU A 76 -16.08 -21.58 28.86
N PHE A 77 -15.52 -22.50 28.08
CA PHE A 77 -15.85 -23.92 28.08
C PHE A 77 -14.60 -24.80 28.20
N PRO A 78 -14.11 -25.01 29.43
CA PRO A 78 -12.93 -25.84 29.67
C PRO A 78 -13.09 -27.26 29.13
N GLY A 79 -12.09 -27.74 28.38
CA GLY A 79 -12.08 -29.07 27.78
C GLY A 79 -12.65 -29.17 26.37
N THR A 80 -13.23 -28.09 25.82
CA THR A 80 -13.67 -28.05 24.42
C THR A 80 -12.49 -27.98 23.44
N VAL A 81 -11.40 -27.33 23.84
CA VAL A 81 -10.16 -27.22 23.06
C VAL A 81 -9.07 -28.01 23.76
N ASP A 82 -8.40 -28.92 23.04
CA ASP A 82 -7.32 -29.71 23.62
C ASP A 82 -6.05 -28.86 23.87
N ARG A 83 -5.17 -29.34 24.75
CA ARG A 83 -3.95 -28.63 25.14
C ARG A 83 -3.01 -28.34 23.97
N ARG A 84 -2.99 -29.19 22.94
CA ARG A 84 -2.12 -29.02 21.76
C ARG A 84 -2.66 -27.92 20.86
N ALA A 85 -3.98 -27.90 20.63
CA ALA A 85 -4.67 -26.85 19.89
C ALA A 85 -4.52 -25.49 20.60
N LEU A 86 -4.70 -25.46 21.92
CA LEU A 86 -4.55 -24.24 22.73
C LEU A 86 -3.15 -23.65 22.62
N ARG A 87 -2.10 -24.47 22.78
CA ARG A 87 -0.70 -24.01 22.57
C ARG A 87 -0.44 -23.51 21.15
N SER A 88 -1.10 -24.10 20.15
CA SER A 88 -0.95 -23.65 18.77
C SER A 88 -1.69 -22.34 18.50
N LEU A 89 -2.80 -22.07 19.18
CA LEU A 89 -3.51 -20.80 19.16
C LEU A 89 -2.68 -19.70 19.82
N GLU A 90 -2.15 -19.93 21.02
CA GLU A 90 -1.23 -18.99 21.71
C GLU A 90 -0.03 -18.64 20.82
N SER A 91 0.62 -19.66 20.24
CA SER A 91 1.74 -19.47 19.31
C SER A 91 1.34 -18.72 18.04
N MET A 92 0.09 -18.85 17.57
CA MET A 92 -0.41 -18.08 16.43
C MET A 92 -0.65 -16.62 16.80
N GLN A 93 -1.17 -16.36 18.00
CA GLN A 93 -1.37 -15.01 18.54
C GLN A 93 -0.04 -14.26 18.71
N GLU A 94 1.01 -14.93 19.19
CA GLU A 94 2.37 -14.36 19.25
C GLU A 94 2.87 -13.92 17.86
N LYS A 95 2.65 -14.75 16.84
CA LYS A 95 3.06 -14.43 15.45
C LYS A 95 2.27 -13.29 14.85
N LEU A 96 0.98 -13.18 15.19
CA LEU A 96 0.16 -12.04 14.81
C LEU A 96 0.66 -10.74 15.48
N ALA A 97 1.02 -10.80 16.76
CA ALA A 97 1.55 -9.64 17.50
C ALA A 97 2.95 -9.19 17.02
N GLU A 98 3.73 -10.08 16.41
CA GLU A 98 5.03 -9.74 15.80
C GLU A 98 4.90 -8.88 14.52
N ILE A 99 3.70 -8.76 13.94
CA ILE A 99 3.48 -7.99 12.71
C ILE A 99 3.25 -6.51 13.10
N PRO A 100 4.09 -5.58 12.61
CA PRO A 100 3.92 -4.16 12.90
C PRO A 100 2.59 -3.63 12.36
N ALA A 101 1.95 -2.73 13.11
CA ALA A 101 0.73 -2.05 12.67
C ALA A 101 0.99 -1.00 11.58
N GLU A 102 2.21 -0.48 11.50
CA GLU A 102 2.63 0.53 10.54
C GLU A 102 3.70 -0.01 9.59
N ASN A 103 3.84 0.63 8.43
CA ASN A 103 4.85 0.27 7.46
C ASN A 103 6.24 0.65 7.95
N VAL A 104 7.01 -0.34 8.42
CA VAL A 104 8.39 -0.17 8.87
C VAL A 104 9.34 -0.69 7.78
N GLU A 105 10.29 0.15 7.38
CA GLU A 105 11.27 -0.20 6.37
C GLU A 105 12.14 -1.39 6.81
N GLY A 106 12.44 -2.29 5.88
CA GLY A 106 13.25 -3.49 6.14
C GLY A 106 12.49 -4.65 6.81
N VAL A 107 11.20 -4.50 7.12
CA VAL A 107 10.38 -5.60 7.64
C VAL A 107 9.85 -6.46 6.50
N ASP A 108 10.10 -7.76 6.59
CA ASP A 108 9.50 -8.76 5.70
C ASP A 108 8.05 -9.09 6.13
N PHE A 109 7.10 -8.27 5.69
CA PHE A 109 5.68 -8.49 5.94
C PHE A 109 5.15 -9.79 5.33
N GLU A 110 5.52 -10.06 4.08
CA GLU A 110 5.04 -11.26 3.37
C GLU A 110 5.50 -12.53 4.09
N GLY A 111 6.79 -12.61 4.47
CA GLY A 111 7.31 -13.74 5.23
C GLY A 111 6.59 -13.93 6.57
N LYS A 112 6.31 -12.85 7.31
CA LYS A 112 5.54 -12.92 8.55
C LYS A 112 4.10 -13.40 8.32
N ILE A 113 3.41 -12.89 7.30
CA ILE A 113 2.06 -13.33 6.94
C ILE A 113 2.05 -14.80 6.53
N GLN A 114 3.07 -15.28 5.81
CA GLN A 114 3.21 -16.70 5.45
C GLN A 114 3.34 -17.60 6.68
N LEU A 115 4.06 -17.16 7.72
CA LEU A 115 4.14 -17.89 8.99
C LEU A 115 2.77 -17.97 9.68
N VAL A 116 2.00 -16.89 9.68
CA VAL A 116 0.63 -16.87 10.20
C VAL A 116 -0.28 -17.82 9.41
N ARG A 117 -0.23 -17.78 8.07
CA ARG A 117 -0.99 -18.70 7.18
C ARG A 117 -0.66 -20.17 7.48
N ALA A 118 0.62 -20.50 7.67
CA ALA A 118 1.06 -21.85 7.99
C ALA A 118 0.53 -22.30 9.36
N LYS A 119 0.61 -21.43 10.38
CA LYS A 119 0.07 -21.70 11.72
C LYS A 119 -1.44 -21.87 11.71
N PHE A 120 -2.16 -21.01 10.98
CA PHE A 120 -3.60 -21.13 10.80
C PHE A 120 -4.00 -22.52 10.26
N LYS A 121 -3.29 -23.04 9.24
CA LYS A 121 -3.56 -24.39 8.72
C LYS A 121 -3.40 -25.48 9.78
N VAL A 122 -2.36 -25.38 10.61
CA VAL A 122 -2.13 -26.31 11.73
C VAL A 122 -3.27 -26.23 12.74
N VAL A 123 -3.64 -25.02 13.17
CA VAL A 123 -4.72 -24.79 14.14
C VAL A 123 -6.05 -25.31 13.60
N ASN A 124 -6.41 -24.99 12.36
CA ASN A 124 -7.63 -25.44 11.70
C ASN A 124 -7.72 -26.98 11.66
N SER A 125 -6.58 -27.66 11.43
CA SER A 125 -6.51 -29.12 11.50
C SER A 125 -6.67 -29.66 12.92
N LEU A 126 -6.07 -29.02 13.93
CA LEU A 126 -6.15 -29.46 15.33
C LEU A 126 -7.56 -29.27 15.90
N LEU A 127 -8.21 -28.17 15.55
CA LEU A 127 -9.60 -27.88 15.92
C LEU A 127 -10.62 -28.69 15.10
N LYS A 128 -10.15 -29.43 14.09
CA LYS A 128 -10.98 -30.22 13.16
C LYS A 128 -12.03 -29.37 12.45
N THR A 129 -11.69 -28.11 12.17
CA THR A 129 -12.55 -27.17 11.47
C THR A 129 -12.21 -27.16 9.98
N ASN A 130 -13.18 -26.81 9.13
CA ASN A 130 -12.96 -26.60 7.69
C ASN A 130 -13.13 -25.12 7.33
N VAL A 131 -12.58 -24.25 8.18
CA VAL A 131 -12.64 -22.80 7.97
C VAL A 131 -11.58 -22.42 6.93
N LYS A 132 -11.93 -21.55 5.99
CA LYS A 132 -11.01 -21.03 4.99
C LYS A 132 -11.07 -19.51 4.99
N TYR A 133 -9.93 -18.87 4.86
CA TYR A 133 -9.88 -17.46 4.53
C TYR A 133 -10.32 -17.30 3.07
N GLN A 134 -11.25 -16.38 2.84
CA GLN A 134 -11.71 -16.02 1.51
C GLN A 134 -11.72 -14.48 1.42
N PRO A 135 -10.90 -13.88 0.53
CA PRO A 135 -10.83 -12.44 0.40
C PRO A 135 -12.18 -11.91 -0.10
N GLN A 136 -12.73 -10.93 0.60
CA GLN A 136 -13.98 -10.27 0.24
C GLN A 136 -13.75 -9.15 -0.78
N ILE A 137 -12.55 -8.57 -0.80
CA ILE A 137 -12.19 -7.51 -1.74
C ILE A 137 -11.56 -8.14 -2.99
N GLN A 138 -12.34 -8.18 -4.07
CA GLN A 138 -11.85 -8.53 -5.40
C GLN A 138 -11.31 -7.28 -6.11
N GLU A 139 -10.19 -7.41 -6.81
CA GLU A 139 -9.60 -6.32 -7.60
C GLU A 139 -10.60 -5.86 -8.66
N GLN A 140 -11.16 -4.65 -8.50
CA GLN A 140 -11.71 -3.95 -9.65
C GLN A 140 -10.53 -3.50 -10.51
N VAL A 141 -10.30 -4.20 -11.61
CA VAL A 141 -9.37 -3.78 -12.66
C VAL A 141 -9.93 -2.48 -13.23
N GLN A 142 -9.42 -1.36 -12.74
CA GLN A 142 -9.72 -0.06 -13.33
C GLN A 142 -8.97 -0.03 -14.66
N GLN A 143 -9.71 -0.20 -15.76
CA GLN A 143 -9.13 -0.06 -17.10
C GLN A 143 -8.43 1.31 -17.19
N PRO A 144 -7.22 1.38 -17.79
CA PRO A 144 -6.61 2.67 -18.06
C PRO A 144 -7.60 3.52 -18.87
N PRO A 145 -7.69 4.83 -18.62
CA PRO A 145 -8.55 5.72 -19.40
C PRO A 145 -8.24 5.55 -20.88
N ALA A 146 -9.29 5.47 -21.71
CA ALA A 146 -9.20 5.12 -23.13
C ALA A 146 -8.44 6.14 -23.99
N ASP A 147 -8.07 7.30 -23.43
CA ASP A 147 -7.36 8.37 -24.13
C ASP A 147 -5.88 8.42 -23.73
N PHE A 148 -5.11 7.47 -24.25
CA PHE A 148 -3.68 7.70 -24.53
C PHE A 148 -3.49 7.71 -26.05
N SER A 149 -4.11 8.70 -26.70
CA SER A 149 -3.71 9.07 -28.06
C SER A 149 -2.55 10.04 -27.93
N PHE A 150 -1.33 9.56 -28.20
CA PHE A 150 -0.16 10.41 -28.46
C PHE A 150 -0.30 11.08 -29.83
#